data_AF-A0A9X9A1D5-F1
#
_entry.id   AF-A0A9X9A1D5-F1
#
_cell.length_a   1.000
_cell.length_b   1.000
_cell.length_c   1.000
_cell.angle_alpha   90.00
_cell.angle_beta   90.00
_cell.angle_gamma   90.00
#
_symmetry.space_group_name_H-M   'P 1'
#
loop_
_entity.id
_entity.type
_entity.pdbx_description
1 polymer ?
#
loop_
_entity_poly.entity_id
_entity_poly.type
_entity_poly.pdbx_seq_one_letter_code
_entity_poly.pdbx_strand_id
1 'polypeptide(L)' 'SHNRITYLTTSSVSVQAIQTIVSMRKPDDVILVILDSDHSKEHVSKELLLYKSIVTTGSYIIVEDTSI' A
#
# COMPACT_ATOMS: atom_id res chain seq x y z
N SER A 1 -17.95 -11.37 -1.28
CA SER A 1 -16.50 -11.56 -1.47
C SER A 1 -16.22 -11.90 -2.92
N HIS A 2 -15.05 -11.54 -3.46
CA HIS A 2 -14.68 -11.85 -4.86
C HIS A 2 -13.32 -12.54 -4.87
N ASN A 3 -13.13 -13.56 -5.70
CA ASN A 3 -11.90 -14.37 -5.80
C ASN A 3 -10.61 -13.61 -6.17
N ARG A 4 -10.71 -12.32 -6.51
CA ARG A 4 -9.60 -11.46 -6.92
C ARG A 4 -9.24 -10.41 -5.86
N ILE A 5 -9.98 -10.42 -4.74
CA ILE A 5 -9.84 -9.44 -3.67
C ILE A 5 -9.52 -10.19 -2.39
N THR A 6 -8.35 -9.92 -1.84
CA THR A 6 -7.95 -10.37 -0.51
C THR A 6 -8.02 -9.19 0.43
N TYR A 7 -8.75 -9.34 1.53
CA TYR A 7 -8.82 -8.34 2.58
C TYR A 7 -7.78 -8.64 3.64
N LEU A 8 -7.05 -7.60 4.05
CA LEU A 8 -6.09 -7.66 5.14
C LEU A 8 -6.49 -6.63 6.19
N THR A 9 -6.88 -7.08 7.38
CA THR A 9 -7.30 -6.19 8.47
C THR A 9 -6.11 -5.88 9.37
N THR A 10 -5.44 -4.77 9.10
CA THR A 10 -4.33 -4.24 9.92
C THR A 10 -4.15 -2.75 9.63
N SER A 11 -3.30 -2.07 10.40
CA SER A 11 -2.92 -0.69 10.10
C SER A 11 -2.08 -0.63 8.82
N SER A 12 -2.37 0.32 7.94
CA SER A 12 -1.62 0.55 6.69
C SER A 12 -0.16 0.95 6.95
N VAL A 13 0.13 1.50 8.12
CA VAL A 13 1.50 1.85 8.57
C VAL A 13 2.16 0.74 9.40
N SER A 14 1.58 -0.46 9.44
CA SER A 14 2.18 -1.60 10.13
C SER A 14 3.20 -2.33 9.25
N VAL A 15 4.29 -2.79 9.86
CA VAL A 15 5.27 -3.68 9.19
C VAL A 15 4.61 -4.98 8.74
N GLN A 16 3.61 -5.45 9.50
CA GLN A 16 2.84 -6.66 9.17
C GLN A 16 2.13 -6.53 7.82
N ALA A 17 1.56 -5.36 7.49
CA ALA A 17 0.92 -5.12 6.21
C ALA A 17 1.87 -5.41 5.03
N ILE A 18 3.07 -4.81 5.08
CA ILE A 18 4.08 -4.97 4.03
C ILE A 18 4.56 -6.42 3.95
N GLN A 19 4.83 -7.08 5.08
CA GLN A 19 5.27 -8.47 5.09
C GLN A 19 4.24 -9.40 4.46
N THR A 20 2.96 -9.21 4.78
CA THR A 20 1.88 -10.00 4.18
C THR A 20 1.79 -9.76 2.67
N ILE A 21 1.81 -8.50 2.21
CA ILE A 21 1.77 -8.17 0.77
C ILE A 21 2.96 -8.79 0.03
N VAL A 22 4.17 -8.67 0.59
CA VAL A 22 5.39 -9.27 -0.01
C VAL A 22 5.32 -10.79 -0.06
N SER A 23 4.72 -11.45 0.94
CA SER A 23 4.55 -12.91 0.91
C SER A 23 3.53 -13.40 -0.14
N MET A 24 2.59 -12.53 -0.54
CA MET A 24 1.56 -12.87 -1.52
C MET A 24 2.00 -12.62 -2.96
N ARG A 25 3.00 -11.76 -3.18
CA ARG A 25 3.45 -11.39 -4.53
C ARG A 25 4.21 -12.52 -5.22
N LYS A 26 4.07 -12.58 -6.54
CA LYS A 26 4.93 -13.36 -7.43
C LYS A 26 6.06 -12.49 -7.96
N PRO A 27 7.18 -13.08 -8.43
CA PRO A 27 8.34 -12.32 -8.92
C PRO A 27 8.03 -11.29 -10.01
N ASP A 28 7.06 -11.58 -10.88
CA ASP A 28 6.73 -10.76 -12.05
C ASP A 28 5.48 -9.88 -11.86
N ASP A 29 4.94 -9.80 -10.63
CA ASP A 29 3.78 -8.97 -10.36
C ASP A 29 4.13 -7.47 -10.46
N VAL A 30 3.23 -6.71 -11.08
CA VAL A 30 3.30 -5.25 -11.13
C VAL A 30 2.48 -4.67 -9.98
N ILE A 31 3.13 -3.86 -9.14
CA ILE A 31 2.53 -3.31 -7.93
C ILE A 31 2.25 -1.82 -8.14
N LEU A 32 0.97 -1.48 -8.19
CA LEU A 32 0.41 -0.13 -8.06
C LEU A 32 -0.11 0.04 -6.63
N VAL A 33 0.15 1.19 -6.01
CA VAL A 33 -0.32 1.50 -4.65
C VAL A 33 -1.26 2.70 -4.68
N ILE A 34 -2.37 2.59 -3.96
CA ILE A 34 -3.36 3.66 -3.75
C ILE A 34 -3.50 3.84 -2.23
N LEU A 35 -3.27 5.04 -1.74
CA LEU A 35 -3.36 5.42 -0.34
C LEU A 35 -4.58 6.33 -0.14
N ASP A 36 -5.57 5.83 0.59
CA ASP A 36 -6.85 6.51 0.87
C ASP A 36 -7.28 6.16 2.31
N SER A 37 -6.41 6.45 3.28
CA SER A 37 -6.64 6.12 4.69
C SER A 37 -6.74 7.38 5.57
N ASP A 38 -5.81 7.57 6.51
CA ASP A 38 -5.70 8.80 7.29
C ASP A 38 -4.88 9.83 6.50
N HIS A 39 -5.47 11.02 6.31
CA HIS A 39 -4.94 12.10 5.49
C HIS A 39 -3.98 13.03 6.27
N SER A 40 -3.61 12.69 7.52
CA SER A 40 -2.60 13.47 8.23
C SER A 40 -1.23 13.29 7.57
N LYS A 41 -0.50 14.41 7.44
CA LYS A 41 0.86 14.42 6.89
C LYS A 41 1.78 13.36 7.51
N GLU A 42 1.69 13.17 8.82
CA GLU A 42 2.52 12.18 9.53
C GLU A 42 2.18 10.75 9.09
N HIS A 43 0.89 10.43 8.96
CA HIS A 43 0.44 9.12 8.54
C HIS A 43 0.81 8.83 7.08
N VAL A 44 0.48 9.74 6.17
CA VAL A 44 0.85 9.63 4.74
C VAL A 44 2.36 9.48 4.57
N SER A 45 3.17 10.22 5.34
CA SER A 45 4.63 10.08 5.28
C SER A 45 5.12 8.69 5.69
N LYS A 46 4.47 8.04 6.67
CA LYS A 46 4.81 6.67 7.09
C LYS A 46 4.42 5.67 6.00
N GLU A 47 3.25 5.83 5.39
CA GLU A 47 2.82 4.99 4.28
C GLU A 47 3.79 5.10 3.10
N LEU A 48 4.10 6.32 2.64
CA LEU A 48 5.05 6.54 1.55
C LEU A 48 6.41 5.87 1.83
N LEU A 49 6.91 5.95 3.07
CA LEU A 49 8.18 5.34 3.45
C LEU A 49 8.15 3.80 3.37
N LEU A 50 7.01 3.19 3.72
CA LEU A 50 6.82 1.74 3.67
C LEU A 50 6.61 1.25 2.23
N TYR A 51 5.63 1.81 1.53
CA TYR A 51 5.17 1.31 0.25
C TYR A 51 6.14 1.60 -0.91
N LYS A 52 7.03 2.61 -0.79
CA LYS A 52 8.09 2.84 -1.80
C LYS A 52 9.01 1.64 -2.01
N SER A 53 9.11 0.75 -1.02
CA SER A 53 9.98 -0.43 -1.09
C SER A 53 9.40 -1.57 -1.93
N ILE A 54 8.10 -1.52 -2.22
CA ILE A 54 7.38 -2.60 -2.92
C ILE A 54 6.71 -2.17 -4.21
N VAL A 55 6.46 -0.87 -4.43
CA VAL A 55 5.96 -0.37 -5.71
C VAL A 55 6.92 -0.73 -6.85
N THR A 56 6.39 -1.21 -7.98
CA THR A 56 7.22 -1.62 -9.11
C THR A 56 7.73 -0.38 -9.87
N THR A 57 8.98 -0.42 -10.34
CA THR A 57 9.52 0.65 -11.20
C THR A 57 8.64 0.80 -12.45
N GLY A 58 8.28 2.04 -12.81
CA GLY A 58 7.34 2.35 -13.88
C GLY A 58 5.87 2.35 -13.47
N SER A 59 5.56 1.98 -12.23
CA SER A 59 4.24 2.17 -11.60
C SER A 59 4.22 3.42 -10.73
N TYR A 60 3.12 3.64 -10.01
CA TYR A 60 2.88 4.83 -9.19
C TYR A 60 2.50 4.47 -7.75
N ILE A 61 2.72 5.42 -6.87
CA ILE A 61 1.98 5.51 -5.60
C ILE A 61 1.06 6.71 -5.75
N ILE A 62 -0.25 6.47 -5.68
CA ILE A 62 -1.29 7.49 -5.77
C ILE A 62 -1.75 7.79 -4.35
N VAL A 63 -1.64 9.06 -3.95
CA VAL A 63 -2.11 9.53 -2.64
C VAL A 63 -3.40 10.30 -2.88
N GLU A 64 -4.50 9.81 -2.32
CA GLU A 64 -5.81 10.46 -2.39
C GLU A 64 -5.94 11.41 -1.19
N ASP A 65 -5.51 12.67 -1.33
CA ASP A 65 -5.43 13.65 -0.23
C ASP A 65 -6.31 14.88 -0.46
N THR A 66 -7.36 14.75 -1.27
CA THR A 66 -8.25 15.86 -1.66
C THR A 66 -9.33 16.19 -0.64
N SER A 67 -9.44 15.40 0.43
CA SER A 67 -10.48 15.51 1.46
C SER A 67 -9.84 15.82 2.82
N ILE A 68 -9.30 17.03 2.98
CA ILE A 68 -8.76 17.55 4.25
C ILE A 68 -9.83 18.36 4.99
#